data_AF-A0A1F6CRA5-F1
#
_entry.id   AF-A0A1F6CRA5-F1
#
_cell.length_a   1.000
_cell.length_b   1.000
_cell.length_c   1.000
_cell.angle_alpha   90.00
_cell.angle_beta   90.00
_cell.angle_gamma   90.00
#
_symmetry.space_group_name_H-M   'P 1'
#
loop_
_entity.id
_entity.type
_entity.pdbx_description
1 polymer ?
#
loop_
_entity_poly.entity_id
_entity_poly.type
_entity_poly.pdbx_seq_one_letter_code
_entity_poly.pdbx_strand_id
1 'polypeptide(L)'
;MSSTFPALHIPLLDGLTAQGRASLFSVSEQRAYRDGEVIITEGEEGDALFIVMSGAVQVEKATLDRRQEALVSLREGECFGEMTLVDRQPRSATVRALGDTEVRVFLREALDRAFVHNPEIHRVVLENLVKIMAGRLRRVDENLIQSIYDSVIVVDRRLRITEWNRVSSRWGLVAQDVPVEQFIGRDLFDLLPHLQERLRERIEEVIGSGEVARFQVEYEDEGRGRIYVDTVVAPYKRGDQVAGAVIANRDVTDVKSLEHQLIQSEKLAMAGQMAADIGHELNNYLSIISGHAEILSAHPDIQAFPRVAKSMTTIQEQVRRIERFTASLMDFSAQNTKKQPTNLGDLIVKLVYFIQPQHRYRNVKFVLCPKEHLPCVEIDSGQVQQVLLNLYANAADAGADRVTTMTAHRRAEGKVVVTVADNGPGMPPGVFAKIFEIGFTTKRTGHGFGLSICKRIVDNHGGDIAVQSEVGRGTIFTLIFPTDR
;
A
#
# COMPACT_ATOMS: atom_id res chain seq x y z
N MET A 1 -6.38 44.75 48.49
CA MET A 1 -7.03 45.05 47.20
C MET A 1 -7.63 43.75 46.67
N SER A 2 -8.92 43.78 46.37
CA SER A 2 -9.79 42.63 46.06
C SER A 2 -9.33 41.88 44.80
N SER A 3 -8.74 40.69 44.95
CA SER A 3 -8.54 39.75 43.85
C SER A 3 -9.84 38.98 43.61
N THR A 4 -10.67 39.50 42.71
CA THR A 4 -11.83 38.79 42.16
C THR A 4 -11.32 37.52 41.48
N PHE A 5 -11.70 36.35 42.01
CA PHE A 5 -11.42 35.06 41.38
C PHE A 5 -12.13 35.00 40.02
N PRO A 6 -11.46 34.56 38.94
CA PRO A 6 -12.16 34.29 37.69
C PRO A 6 -13.19 33.16 37.92
N ALA A 7 -14.36 33.27 37.29
CA ALA A 7 -15.43 32.26 37.30
C ALA A 7 -15.07 30.98 36.51
N LEU A 8 -13.77 30.71 36.34
CA LEU A 8 -13.23 29.61 35.55
C LEU A 8 -13.30 28.31 36.35
N HIS A 9 -13.80 27.25 35.71
CA HIS A 9 -13.83 25.92 36.29
C HIS A 9 -12.44 25.27 36.20
N ILE A 10 -11.85 24.91 37.33
CA ILE A 10 -10.50 24.34 37.42
C ILE A 10 -10.61 22.98 38.11
N PRO A 11 -10.58 21.85 37.37
CA PRO A 11 -10.79 20.51 37.94
C PRO A 11 -9.84 20.14 39.08
N LEU A 12 -8.61 20.68 39.05
CA LEU A 12 -7.64 20.50 40.12
C LEU A 12 -8.16 20.98 41.50
N LEU A 13 -9.08 21.94 41.50
CA LEU A 13 -9.58 22.65 42.67
C LEU A 13 -11.01 22.27 43.04
N ASP A 14 -11.53 21.19 42.44
CA ASP A 14 -12.86 20.67 42.75
C ASP A 14 -12.91 20.15 44.19
N GLY A 15 -13.92 20.59 44.93
CA GLY A 15 -14.08 20.28 46.35
C GLY A 15 -13.36 21.22 47.32
N LEU A 16 -12.55 22.18 46.85
CA LEU A 16 -11.96 23.21 47.71
C LEU A 16 -12.96 24.34 48.05
N THR A 17 -12.94 24.80 49.29
CA THR A 17 -13.67 26.00 49.72
C THR A 17 -13.13 27.26 49.03
N ALA A 18 -13.93 28.33 48.94
CA ALA A 18 -13.49 29.60 48.37
C ALA A 18 -12.23 30.15 49.09
N GLN A 19 -12.15 29.99 50.42
CA GLN A 19 -10.98 30.37 51.21
C GLN A 19 -9.75 29.49 50.87
N GLY A 20 -9.96 28.18 50.68
CA GLY A 20 -8.89 27.26 50.26
C GLY A 20 -8.34 27.60 48.88
N ARG A 21 -9.21 27.93 47.92
CA ARG A 21 -8.82 28.42 46.59
C ARG A 21 -8.01 29.72 46.72
N ALA A 22 -8.49 30.70 47.50
CA ALA A 22 -7.79 31.96 47.75
C ALA A 22 -6.38 31.75 48.31
N SER A 23 -6.24 30.87 49.31
CA SER A 23 -4.95 30.54 49.91
C SER A 23 -3.98 29.87 48.93
N LEU A 24 -4.48 29.04 48.01
CA LEU A 24 -3.63 28.37 47.02
C LEU A 24 -3.17 29.36 45.93
N PHE A 25 -4.05 30.22 45.42
CA PHE A 25 -3.66 31.22 44.43
C PHE A 25 -2.79 32.33 45.01
N SER A 26 -2.85 32.61 46.31
CA SER A 26 -1.96 33.62 46.92
C SER A 26 -0.49 33.22 46.88
N VAL A 27 -0.18 31.93 46.70
CA VAL A 27 1.19 31.43 46.56
C VAL A 27 1.59 31.16 45.10
N SER A 28 0.77 31.60 44.14
CA SER A 28 1.02 31.43 42.71
C SER A 28 1.50 32.72 42.04
N GLU A 29 2.29 32.57 40.99
CA GLU A 29 2.71 33.66 40.11
C GLU A 29 1.85 33.68 38.85
N GLN A 30 1.53 34.87 38.33
CA GLN A 30 0.89 35.00 37.02
C GLN A 30 1.98 35.25 35.97
N ARG A 31 1.94 34.50 34.87
CA ARG A 31 2.82 34.68 33.72
C ARG A 31 1.99 34.69 32.44
N ALA A 32 2.39 35.55 31.50
CA ALA A 32 1.75 35.66 30.19
C ALA A 32 2.78 35.32 29.11
N TYR A 33 2.34 34.58 28.10
CA TYR A 33 3.13 34.08 27.00
C TYR A 33 2.47 34.46 25.68
N ARG A 34 3.28 34.84 24.69
CA ARG A 34 2.78 35.15 23.33
C ARG A 34 2.61 33.87 22.51
N ASP A 35 1.84 33.96 21.43
CA ASP A 35 1.68 32.86 20.48
C ASP A 35 3.03 32.24 20.05
N GLY A 36 3.15 30.91 20.15
CA GLY A 36 4.34 30.15 19.78
C GLY A 36 5.48 30.14 20.81
N GLU A 37 5.36 30.88 21.92
CA GLU A 37 6.39 30.93 22.97
C GLU A 37 6.47 29.60 23.75
N VAL A 38 7.70 29.14 24.03
CA VAL A 38 7.94 27.91 24.80
C VAL A 38 7.81 28.20 26.28
N ILE A 39 6.93 27.47 26.96
CA ILE A 39 6.67 27.58 28.40
C ILE A 39 7.51 26.57 29.19
N ILE A 40 7.64 25.35 28.66
CA ILE A 40 8.39 24.23 29.25
C ILE A 40 9.17 23.55 28.13
N THR A 41 10.40 23.15 28.39
CA THR A 41 11.23 22.38 27.45
C THR A 41 11.38 20.93 27.91
N GLU A 42 11.19 19.96 27.00
CA GLU A 42 11.44 18.54 27.29
C GLU A 42 12.89 18.35 27.79
N GLY A 43 13.06 17.57 28.86
CA GLY A 43 14.35 17.23 29.45
C GLY A 43 14.92 18.25 30.45
N GLU A 44 14.32 19.43 30.60
CA GLU A 44 14.74 20.38 31.65
C GLU A 44 14.26 19.91 33.05
N GLU A 45 14.94 20.32 34.11
CA GLU A 45 14.46 20.07 35.47
C GLU A 45 13.21 20.90 35.76
N GLY A 46 12.13 20.24 36.17
CA GLY A 46 10.84 20.88 36.40
C GLY A 46 10.45 20.97 37.87
N ASP A 47 10.26 22.17 38.39
CA ASP A 47 9.87 22.43 39.78
C ASP A 47 8.53 23.16 39.94
N ALA A 48 7.76 23.29 38.86
CA ALA A 48 6.51 24.04 38.86
C ALA A 48 5.35 23.31 38.20
N LEU A 49 4.15 23.55 38.70
CA LEU A 49 2.86 23.21 38.09
C LEU A 49 2.24 24.47 37.49
N PHE A 50 1.58 24.32 36.34
CA PHE A 50 0.95 25.42 35.63
C PHE A 50 -0.54 25.15 35.47
N ILE A 51 -1.36 26.21 35.55
CA ILE A 51 -2.80 26.19 35.23
C ILE A 51 -3.07 27.25 34.17
N VAL A 52 -3.72 26.88 33.07
CA VAL A 52 -4.12 27.84 32.02
C VAL A 52 -5.28 28.68 32.52
N MET A 53 -5.10 30.00 32.55
CA MET A 53 -6.13 30.96 33.00
C MET A 53 -6.89 31.58 31.84
N SER A 54 -6.21 31.82 30.72
CA SER A 54 -6.81 32.24 29.45
C SER A 54 -5.95 31.73 28.29
N GLY A 55 -6.58 31.44 27.14
CA GLY A 55 -5.89 30.91 25.96
C GLY A 55 -5.73 29.39 25.97
N ALA A 56 -4.68 28.88 25.31
CA ALA A 56 -4.43 27.44 25.17
C ALA A 56 -2.94 27.14 25.04
N VAL A 57 -2.55 25.91 25.36
CA VAL A 57 -1.17 25.43 25.17
C VAL A 57 -1.14 24.12 24.40
N GLN A 58 -0.07 23.88 23.66
CA GLN A 58 0.22 22.63 22.97
C GLN A 58 1.34 21.89 23.67
N VAL A 59 1.12 20.61 23.97
CA VAL A 59 2.14 19.71 24.49
C VAL A 59 2.73 18.94 23.31
N GLU A 60 4.04 19.04 23.12
CA GLU A 60 4.81 18.47 22.01
C GLU A 60 5.87 17.51 22.57
N LYS A 61 6.11 16.39 21.89
CA LYS A 61 7.17 15.44 22.25
C LYS A 61 8.13 15.22 21.08
N ALA A 62 9.42 15.15 21.37
CA ALA A 62 10.42 14.83 20.36
C ALA A 62 10.32 13.35 19.95
N THR A 63 10.11 13.10 18.66
CA THR A 63 10.16 11.77 18.06
C THR A 63 11.62 11.37 17.74
N LEU A 64 11.86 10.07 17.51
CA LEU A 64 13.20 9.52 17.24
C LEU A 64 13.92 10.17 16.02
N ASP A 65 13.16 10.75 15.10
CA ASP A 65 13.64 11.50 13.92
C ASP A 65 13.81 13.01 14.17
N ARG A 66 13.78 13.46 15.45
CA ARG A 66 13.86 14.87 15.89
C ARG A 66 12.72 15.77 15.37
N ARG A 67 11.58 15.22 14.96
CA ARG A 67 10.37 16.00 14.73
C ARG A 67 9.64 16.24 16.06
N GLN A 68 8.95 17.37 16.18
CA GLN A 68 8.09 17.66 17.33
C GLN A 68 6.68 17.19 16.96
N GLU A 69 6.16 16.20 17.68
CA GLU A 69 4.80 15.69 17.49
C GLU A 69 3.87 16.26 18.56
N ALA A 70 2.76 16.84 18.14
CA ALA A 70 1.76 17.39 19.05
C ALA A 70 0.96 16.26 19.73
N LEU A 71 1.10 16.13 21.05
CA LEU A 71 0.43 15.11 21.84
C LEU A 71 -1.00 15.52 22.23
N VAL A 72 -1.16 16.74 22.74
CA VAL A 72 -2.44 17.24 23.24
C VAL A 72 -2.43 18.77 23.30
N SER A 73 -3.60 19.39 23.10
CA SER A 73 -3.82 20.81 23.37
C SER A 73 -4.64 20.96 24.65
N LEU A 74 -4.17 21.79 25.57
CA LEU A 74 -4.83 22.08 26.85
C LEU A 74 -5.44 23.48 26.81
N ARG A 75 -6.61 23.64 27.42
CA ARG A 75 -7.40 24.88 27.43
C ARG A 75 -7.56 25.44 28.83
N GLU A 76 -8.24 26.58 28.93
CA GLU A 76 -8.55 27.27 30.19
C GLU A 76 -9.08 26.30 31.27
N GLY A 77 -8.48 26.37 32.45
CA GLY A 77 -8.80 25.54 33.60
C GLY A 77 -8.02 24.23 33.69
N GLU A 78 -7.36 23.79 32.62
CA GLU A 78 -6.52 22.60 32.61
C GLU A 78 -5.10 22.91 33.13
N CYS A 79 -4.47 21.92 33.76
CA CYS A 79 -3.13 22.04 34.32
C CYS A 79 -2.09 21.21 33.55
N PHE A 80 -0.83 21.63 33.60
CA PHE A 80 0.30 20.91 33.01
C PHE A 80 1.57 21.04 33.86
N GLY A 81 2.53 20.15 33.61
CA GLY A 81 3.76 20.07 34.40
C GLY A 81 3.56 19.39 35.76
N GLU A 82 2.45 18.69 35.96
CA GLU A 82 2.09 18.04 37.22
C GLU A 82 2.95 16.82 37.54
N MET A 83 3.46 16.12 36.53
CA MET A 83 4.21 14.88 36.72
C MET A 83 5.47 15.10 37.57
N THR A 84 6.19 16.21 37.34
CA THR A 84 7.44 16.47 38.06
C THR A 84 7.22 16.74 39.55
N LEU A 85 6.03 17.18 39.96
CA LEU A 85 5.67 17.30 41.38
C LEU A 85 5.58 15.94 42.07
N VAL A 86 5.24 14.89 41.32
CA VAL A 86 5.00 13.53 41.83
C VAL A 86 6.25 12.64 41.72
N ASP A 87 6.87 12.59 40.54
CA ASP A 87 7.94 11.61 40.23
C ASP A 87 9.37 12.15 40.31
N ARG A 88 9.53 13.48 40.40
CA ARG A 88 10.83 14.19 40.39
C ARG A 88 11.72 13.88 39.17
N GLN A 89 11.12 13.53 38.04
CA GLN A 89 11.84 13.34 36.78
C GLN A 89 11.95 14.66 35.99
N PRO A 90 12.89 14.78 35.05
CA PRO A 90 12.92 15.87 34.08
C PRO A 90 11.61 15.96 33.28
N ARG A 91 11.32 17.14 32.73
CA ARG A 91 10.10 17.39 31.95
C ARG A 91 9.95 16.37 30.81
N SER A 92 8.78 15.74 30.74
CA SER A 92 8.49 14.65 29.79
C SER A 92 8.06 15.10 28.39
N ALA A 93 7.82 16.40 28.21
CA ALA A 93 7.37 17.01 26.95
C ALA A 93 7.66 18.53 26.96
N THR A 94 7.71 19.11 25.76
CA THR A 94 7.77 20.56 25.53
C THR A 94 6.35 21.12 25.55
N VAL A 95 6.13 22.30 26.13
CA VAL A 95 4.82 22.98 26.14
C VAL A 95 4.96 24.36 25.53
N ARG A 96 4.09 24.67 24.55
CA ARG A 96 4.10 25.93 23.79
C ARG A 96 2.76 26.64 23.89
N ALA A 97 2.76 27.96 23.97
CA ALA A 97 1.53 28.75 23.91
C ALA A 97 0.89 28.70 22.51
N LEU A 98 -0.44 28.53 22.47
CA LEU A 98 -1.27 28.63 21.28
C LEU A 98 -2.13 29.91 21.38
N GLY A 99 -1.68 30.98 20.74
CA GLY A 99 -2.19 32.32 20.96
C GLY A 99 -1.64 32.96 22.25
N ASP A 100 -2.05 34.21 22.50
CA ASP A 100 -1.74 34.90 23.76
C ASP A 100 -2.37 34.15 24.94
N THR A 101 -1.52 33.63 25.82
CA THR A 101 -1.90 32.67 26.86
C THR A 101 -1.43 33.15 28.23
N GLU A 102 -2.34 33.20 29.19
CA GLU A 102 -2.00 33.47 30.59
C GLU A 102 -2.08 32.21 31.43
N VAL A 103 -1.07 32.01 32.27
CA VAL A 103 -0.97 30.85 33.18
C VAL A 103 -0.70 31.28 34.61
N ARG A 104 -1.13 30.44 35.54
CA ARG A 104 -0.76 30.50 36.95
C ARG A 104 0.28 29.46 37.25
N VAL A 105 1.43 29.91 37.75
CA VAL A 105 2.60 29.10 38.06
C VAL A 105 2.65 28.85 39.55
N PHE A 106 2.71 27.59 39.93
CA PHE A 106 2.80 27.12 41.30
C PHE A 106 4.15 26.42 41.48
N LEU A 107 5.11 27.12 42.09
CA LEU A 107 6.41 26.55 42.41
C LEU A 107 6.25 25.47 43.50
N ARG A 108 7.00 24.38 43.39
CA ARG A 108 6.96 23.23 44.31
C ARG A 108 7.16 23.68 45.75
N GLU A 109 8.16 24.50 46.02
CA GLU A 109 8.40 24.98 47.39
C GLU A 109 7.23 25.81 47.94
N ALA A 110 6.56 26.57 47.09
CA ALA A 110 5.40 27.38 47.49
C ALA A 110 4.18 26.49 47.77
N LEU A 111 3.98 25.44 46.96
CA LEU A 111 2.97 24.41 47.20
C LEU A 111 3.25 23.62 48.48
N ASP A 112 4.48 23.15 48.68
CA ASP A 112 4.89 22.41 49.88
C ASP A 112 4.64 23.23 51.14
N ARG A 113 5.01 24.52 51.14
CA ARG A 113 4.71 25.44 52.25
C ARG A 113 3.20 25.61 52.45
N ALA A 114 2.42 25.78 51.37
CA ALA A 114 0.97 25.92 51.48
C ALA A 114 0.29 24.66 52.03
N PHE A 115 0.79 23.47 51.66
CA PHE A 115 0.30 22.16 52.08
C PHE A 115 0.60 21.85 53.54
N VAL A 116 1.78 22.25 54.04
CA VAL A 116 2.12 22.13 55.47
C VAL A 116 1.14 22.91 56.36
N HIS A 117 0.72 24.09 55.92
CA HIS A 117 -0.17 24.94 56.70
C HIS A 117 -1.67 24.60 56.50
N ASN A 118 -2.01 23.87 55.44
CA ASN A 118 -3.40 23.51 55.11
C ASN A 118 -3.50 22.06 54.60
N PRO A 119 -3.52 21.06 55.50
CA PRO A 119 -3.57 19.64 55.13
C PRO A 119 -4.80 19.25 54.28
N GLU A 120 -5.94 19.92 54.45
CA GLU A 120 -7.13 19.69 53.61
C GLU A 120 -6.92 20.13 52.16
N ILE A 121 -6.21 21.24 51.93
CA ILE A 121 -5.87 21.69 50.57
C ILE A 121 -4.95 20.66 49.90
N HIS A 122 -3.96 20.18 50.65
CA HIS A 122 -3.05 19.13 50.18
C HIS A 122 -3.80 17.87 49.76
N ARG A 123 -4.70 17.36 50.61
CA ARG A 123 -5.49 16.14 50.32
C ARG A 123 -6.31 16.27 49.04
N VAL A 124 -7.08 17.36 48.90
CA VAL A 124 -7.96 17.57 47.74
C VAL A 124 -7.16 17.74 46.45
N VAL A 125 -6.08 18.52 46.47
CA VAL A 125 -5.23 18.71 45.29
C VAL A 125 -4.57 17.40 44.87
N LEU A 126 -4.06 16.60 45.82
CA LEU A 126 -3.43 15.31 45.52
C LEU A 126 -4.44 14.30 44.94
N GLU A 127 -5.65 14.21 45.52
CA GLU A 127 -6.73 13.36 45.00
C GLU A 127 -7.11 13.74 43.55
N ASN A 128 -7.22 15.03 43.26
CA ASN A 128 -7.57 15.50 41.93
C ASN A 128 -6.42 15.31 40.92
N LEU A 129 -5.16 15.48 41.34
CA LEU A 129 -4.00 15.16 40.52
C LEU A 129 -3.99 13.69 40.10
N VAL A 130 -4.25 12.77 41.04
CA VAL A 130 -4.32 11.33 40.74
C VAL A 130 -5.42 11.03 39.73
N LYS A 131 -6.60 11.65 39.85
CA LYS A 131 -7.70 11.49 38.88
C LYS A 131 -7.32 12.00 37.49
N ILE A 132 -6.68 13.17 37.41
CA ILE A 132 -6.24 13.76 36.14
C ILE A 132 -5.19 12.87 35.47
N MET A 133 -4.18 12.42 36.21
CA MET A 133 -3.13 11.52 35.70
C MET A 133 -3.71 10.18 35.24
N ALA A 134 -4.61 9.57 36.03
CA ALA A 134 -5.27 8.32 35.67
C ALA A 134 -6.19 8.45 34.43
N GLY A 135 -6.74 9.63 34.17
CA GLY A 135 -7.45 9.94 32.93
C GLY A 135 -6.51 10.03 31.73
N ARG A 136 -5.32 10.62 31.91
CA ARG A 136 -4.30 10.75 30.86
C ARG A 136 -3.68 9.40 30.48
N LEU A 137 -3.34 8.53 31.44
CA LEU A 137 -2.84 7.19 31.14
C LEU A 137 -3.85 6.35 30.34
N ARG A 138 -5.12 6.37 30.73
CA ARG A 138 -6.18 5.62 30.01
C ARG A 138 -6.31 6.03 28.54
N ARG A 139 -6.14 7.33 28.23
CA ARG A 139 -6.12 7.81 26.83
C ARG A 139 -4.92 7.27 26.04
N VAL A 140 -3.76 7.07 26.69
CA VAL A 140 -2.57 6.51 26.03
C VAL A 140 -2.76 5.03 25.72
N ASP A 141 -3.35 4.25 26.62
CA ASP A 141 -3.68 2.84 26.39
C ASP A 141 -4.69 2.66 25.24
N GLU A 142 -5.73 3.51 25.18
CA GLU A 142 -6.71 3.51 24.08
C GLU A 142 -6.05 3.81 22.72
N ASN A 143 -5.20 4.83 22.66
CA ASN A 143 -4.49 5.21 21.43
C ASN A 143 -3.46 4.16 20.99
N LEU A 144 -2.77 3.50 21.93
CA LEU A 144 -1.82 2.43 21.63
C LEU A 144 -2.53 1.22 21.03
N ILE A 145 -3.65 0.79 21.63
CA ILE A 145 -4.44 -0.33 21.11
C ILE A 145 -5.01 0.01 19.72
N GLN A 146 -5.45 1.25 19.51
CA GLN A 146 -5.94 1.74 18.21
C GLN A 146 -4.85 1.85 17.13
N SER A 147 -3.58 2.02 17.51
CA SER A 147 -2.48 2.09 16.53
C SER A 147 -1.99 0.71 16.06
N ILE A 148 -2.26 -0.35 16.83
CA ILE A 148 -1.82 -1.73 16.52
C ILE A 148 -2.91 -2.53 15.80
N TYR A 149 -4.17 -2.33 16.17
CA TYR A 149 -5.31 -3.06 15.60
C TYR A 149 -6.37 -2.09 15.06
N ASP A 150 -6.79 -2.34 13.82
CA ASP A 150 -7.80 -1.52 13.11
C ASP A 150 -9.18 -1.62 13.76
N SER A 151 -9.46 -2.74 14.42
CA SER A 151 -10.69 -2.94 15.19
C SER A 151 -10.45 -3.84 16.38
N VAL A 152 -10.92 -3.40 17.54
CA VAL A 152 -10.97 -4.20 18.77
C VAL A 152 -12.40 -4.24 19.27
N ILE A 153 -12.93 -5.44 19.45
CA ILE A 153 -14.29 -5.74 19.88
C ILE A 153 -14.21 -6.58 21.15
N VAL A 154 -14.97 -6.20 22.17
CA VAL A 154 -15.14 -7.00 23.38
C VAL A 154 -16.55 -7.55 23.38
N VAL A 155 -16.68 -8.86 23.60
CA VAL A 155 -17.96 -9.56 23.69
C VAL A 155 -18.10 -10.28 25.02
N ASP A 156 -19.33 -10.45 25.50
CA ASP A 156 -19.65 -11.29 26.65
C ASP A 156 -19.70 -12.80 26.28
N ARG A 157 -19.99 -13.67 27.26
CA ARG A 157 -20.19 -15.12 27.04
C ARG A 157 -21.32 -15.48 26.08
N ARG A 158 -22.24 -14.56 25.83
CA ARG A 158 -23.35 -14.71 24.88
C ARG A 158 -23.05 -14.03 23.54
N LEU A 159 -21.79 -13.66 23.30
CA LEU A 159 -21.31 -13.01 22.08
C LEU A 159 -21.95 -11.64 21.82
N ARG A 160 -22.46 -10.99 22.88
CA ARG A 160 -22.99 -9.63 22.80
C ARG A 160 -21.86 -8.64 22.96
N ILE A 161 -21.85 -7.62 22.10
CA ILE A 161 -20.82 -6.58 22.09
C ILE A 161 -20.94 -5.75 23.37
N THR A 162 -19.88 -5.68 24.16
CA THR A 162 -19.80 -4.82 25.35
C THR A 162 -19.00 -3.56 25.09
N GLU A 163 -17.96 -3.66 24.26
CA GLU A 163 -17.11 -2.54 23.86
C GLU A 163 -16.66 -2.74 22.41
N TRP A 164 -16.42 -1.64 21.71
CA TRP A 164 -15.87 -1.68 20.36
C TRP A 164 -15.09 -0.38 20.11
N ASN A 165 -13.79 -0.46 19.84
CA ASN A 165 -12.95 0.74 19.75
C ASN A 165 -13.28 1.63 18.53
N ARG A 166 -13.70 1.03 17.41
CA ARG A 166 -14.00 1.71 16.15
C ARG A 166 -14.79 0.79 15.23
N VAL A 167 -15.94 1.27 14.76
CA VAL A 167 -16.64 0.68 13.62
C VAL A 167 -16.06 1.31 12.36
N SER A 168 -15.30 0.53 11.61
CA SER A 168 -14.69 0.99 10.38
C SER A 168 -15.57 0.59 9.20
N SER A 169 -15.82 1.53 8.29
CA SER A 169 -16.47 1.29 7.00
C SER A 169 -15.74 0.25 6.13
N ARG A 170 -14.51 -0.14 6.51
CA ARG A 170 -13.71 -1.18 5.83
C ARG A 170 -14.16 -2.62 6.13
N TRP A 171 -15.11 -2.82 7.04
CA TRP A 171 -15.61 -4.14 7.45
C TRP A 171 -16.95 -4.53 6.78
N GLY A 172 -17.34 -3.84 5.71
CA GLY A 172 -18.60 -4.10 4.99
C GLY A 172 -19.88 -3.82 5.80
N LEU A 173 -19.74 -3.26 7.00
CA LEU A 173 -20.82 -3.14 7.98
C LEU A 173 -21.62 -1.85 7.88
N VAL A 174 -21.01 -0.76 7.40
CA VAL A 174 -21.70 0.53 7.36
C VAL A 174 -21.13 1.43 6.28
N ALA A 175 -22.01 1.91 5.40
CA ALA A 175 -21.73 2.97 4.45
C ALA A 175 -21.65 4.37 5.10
N GLN A 176 -21.88 4.50 6.41
CA GLN A 176 -21.93 5.77 7.14
C GLN A 176 -21.44 5.63 8.59
N ASP A 177 -20.91 6.71 9.15
CA ASP A 177 -20.47 6.85 10.55
C ASP A 177 -21.65 6.64 11.53
N VAL A 178 -22.00 5.39 11.82
CA VAL A 178 -22.96 5.05 12.88
C VAL A 178 -22.21 5.04 14.23
N PRO A 179 -22.70 5.75 15.26
CA PRO A 179 -22.08 5.76 16.58
C PRO A 179 -21.94 4.34 17.15
N VAL A 180 -20.75 4.04 17.67
CA VAL A 180 -20.38 2.73 18.25
C VAL A 180 -21.41 2.27 19.30
N GLU A 181 -21.98 3.22 20.03
CA GLU A 181 -22.96 3.01 21.10
C GLU A 181 -24.21 2.27 20.63
N GLN A 182 -24.56 2.33 19.33
CA GLN A 182 -25.73 1.64 18.79
C GLN A 182 -25.54 0.12 18.66
N PHE A 183 -24.29 -0.34 18.69
CA PHE A 183 -23.94 -1.75 18.53
C PHE A 183 -23.75 -2.47 19.88
N ILE A 184 -23.62 -1.72 20.97
CA ILE A 184 -23.48 -2.28 22.32
C ILE A 184 -24.75 -3.06 22.71
N GLY A 185 -24.56 -4.28 23.21
CA GLY A 185 -25.61 -5.20 23.64
C GLY A 185 -26.20 -6.08 22.53
N ARG A 186 -25.89 -5.81 21.26
CA ARG A 186 -26.31 -6.65 20.12
C ARG A 186 -25.39 -7.86 19.96
N ASP A 187 -25.90 -8.92 19.35
CA ASP A 187 -25.09 -10.08 18.98
C ASP A 187 -24.13 -9.70 17.84
N LEU A 188 -22.87 -10.10 17.96
CA LEU A 188 -21.82 -9.78 16.98
C LEU A 188 -22.16 -10.32 15.58
N PHE A 189 -22.74 -11.52 15.49
CA PHE A 189 -23.00 -12.21 14.22
C PHE A 189 -24.31 -11.80 13.57
N ASP A 190 -25.25 -11.23 14.33
CA ASP A 190 -26.44 -10.57 13.75
C ASP A 190 -26.05 -9.34 12.94
N LEU A 191 -24.98 -8.65 13.35
CA LEU A 191 -24.45 -7.47 12.67
C LEU A 191 -23.57 -7.85 11.48
N LEU A 192 -22.78 -8.91 11.64
CA LEU A 192 -21.81 -9.38 10.66
C LEU A 192 -22.16 -10.79 10.15
N PRO A 193 -23.25 -10.95 9.37
CA PRO A 193 -23.67 -12.26 8.89
C PRO A 193 -22.66 -12.89 7.91
N HIS A 194 -21.79 -12.10 7.30
CA HIS A 194 -20.72 -12.56 6.41
C HIS A 194 -19.49 -13.11 7.15
N LEU A 195 -19.40 -12.88 8.47
CA LEU A 195 -18.38 -13.56 9.27
C LEU A 195 -18.74 -15.04 9.37
N GLN A 196 -17.85 -15.88 8.84
CA GLN A 196 -18.05 -17.32 8.73
C GLN A 196 -18.39 -17.96 10.09
N GLU A 197 -19.20 -19.02 10.07
CA GLU A 197 -19.57 -19.84 11.26
C GLU A 197 -18.34 -20.34 12.03
N ARG A 198 -17.22 -20.53 11.31
CA ARG A 198 -15.90 -20.86 11.86
C ARG A 198 -15.34 -19.83 12.86
N LEU A 199 -15.65 -18.55 12.70
CA LEU A 199 -15.22 -17.50 13.65
C LEU A 199 -15.99 -17.60 14.98
N ARG A 200 -17.29 -17.94 14.92
CA ARG A 200 -18.12 -18.17 16.11
C ARG A 200 -17.53 -19.30 16.95
N GLU A 201 -17.30 -20.45 16.33
CA GLU A 201 -16.70 -21.62 16.99
C GLU A 201 -15.38 -21.26 17.66
N ARG A 202 -14.53 -20.46 16.99
CA ARG A 202 -13.22 -20.08 17.52
C ARG A 202 -13.31 -19.14 18.72
N ILE A 203 -14.28 -18.23 18.74
CA ILE A 203 -14.51 -17.35 19.89
C ILE A 203 -15.06 -18.15 21.07
N GLU A 204 -16.02 -19.04 20.83
CA GLU A 204 -16.58 -19.92 21.87
C GLU A 204 -15.52 -20.84 22.47
N GLU A 205 -14.63 -21.40 21.65
CA GLU A 205 -13.47 -22.19 22.08
C GLU A 205 -12.53 -21.40 22.97
N VAL A 206 -12.22 -20.14 22.63
CA VAL A 206 -11.38 -19.26 23.47
C VAL A 206 -12.06 -18.95 24.80
N ILE A 207 -13.38 -18.72 24.80
CA ILE A 207 -14.15 -18.47 26.03
C ILE A 207 -14.17 -19.73 26.92
N GLY A 208 -14.30 -20.91 26.32
CA GLY A 208 -14.34 -22.19 27.04
C GLY A 208 -12.98 -22.69 27.54
N SER A 209 -11.94 -22.54 26.72
CA SER A 209 -10.57 -22.99 27.04
C SER A 209 -9.78 -21.98 27.87
N GLY A 210 -10.05 -20.68 27.71
CA GLY A 210 -9.22 -19.62 28.27
C GLY A 210 -7.86 -19.46 27.57
N GLU A 211 -7.67 -20.05 26.39
CA GLU A 211 -6.45 -19.91 25.59
C GLU A 211 -6.63 -18.88 24.46
N VAL A 212 -5.54 -18.24 24.05
CA VAL A 212 -5.56 -17.24 22.97
C VAL A 212 -5.53 -17.93 21.61
N ALA A 213 -6.45 -17.57 20.72
CA ALA A 213 -6.45 -18.02 19.33
C ALA A 213 -5.92 -16.93 18.40
N ARG A 214 -5.11 -17.33 17.42
CA ARG A 214 -4.66 -16.47 16.32
C ARG A 214 -4.90 -17.19 15.01
N PHE A 215 -5.52 -16.49 14.05
CA PHE A 215 -5.82 -17.03 12.74
C PHE A 215 -6.10 -15.89 11.76
N GLN A 216 -6.12 -16.23 10.49
CA GLN A 216 -6.42 -15.29 9.42
C GLN A 216 -7.82 -15.55 8.88
N VAL A 217 -8.55 -14.48 8.60
CA VAL A 217 -9.86 -14.49 7.96
C VAL A 217 -9.74 -13.86 6.59
N GLU A 218 -10.32 -14.52 5.59
CA GLU A 218 -10.41 -14.01 4.22
C GLU A 218 -11.88 -13.87 3.84
N TYR A 219 -12.24 -12.72 3.28
CA TYR A 219 -13.57 -12.49 2.72
C TYR A 219 -13.50 -11.62 1.46
N GLU A 220 -14.58 -11.64 0.69
CA GLU A 220 -14.72 -10.86 -0.54
C GLU A 220 -15.64 -9.67 -0.26
N ASP A 221 -15.14 -8.46 -0.53
CA ASP A 221 -15.84 -7.20 -0.30
C ASP A 221 -16.32 -6.62 -1.64
N GLU A 222 -17.60 -6.21 -1.69
CA GLU A 222 -18.23 -5.58 -2.86
C GLU A 222 -17.67 -4.17 -3.09
N GLY A 223 -16.47 -4.10 -3.67
CA GLY A 223 -15.81 -2.86 -4.06
C GLY A 223 -14.29 -2.90 -3.89
N ARG A 224 -13.78 -3.63 -2.89
CA ARG A 224 -12.33 -3.75 -2.63
C ARG A 224 -11.75 -5.10 -3.02
N GLY A 225 -12.59 -6.08 -3.38
CA GLY A 225 -12.14 -7.41 -3.77
C GLY A 225 -11.79 -8.25 -2.54
N ARG A 226 -10.76 -9.10 -2.65
CA ARG A 226 -10.39 -10.02 -1.55
C ARG A 226 -9.64 -9.26 -0.44
N ILE A 227 -10.17 -9.33 0.78
CA ILE A 227 -9.60 -8.72 1.99
C ILE A 227 -8.99 -9.82 2.87
N TYR A 228 -7.82 -9.52 3.43
CA TYR A 228 -7.10 -10.38 4.37
C TYR A 228 -7.04 -9.72 5.74
N VAL A 229 -7.55 -10.42 6.76
CA VAL A 229 -7.56 -9.90 8.14
C VAL A 229 -6.90 -10.89 9.09
N ASP A 230 -5.89 -10.41 9.81
CA ASP A 230 -5.33 -11.12 10.94
C ASP A 230 -6.18 -10.87 12.18
N THR A 231 -6.69 -11.96 12.77
CA THR A 231 -7.58 -11.93 13.93
C THR A 231 -6.91 -12.61 15.13
N VAL A 232 -6.91 -11.90 16.25
CA VAL A 232 -6.51 -12.41 17.56
C VAL A 232 -7.72 -12.42 18.46
N VAL A 233 -8.02 -13.57 19.06
CA VAL A 233 -9.09 -13.71 20.05
C VAL A 233 -8.47 -14.12 21.39
N ALA A 234 -8.71 -13.33 22.42
CA ALA A 234 -8.19 -13.55 23.76
C ALA A 234 -9.33 -13.57 24.79
N PRO A 235 -9.26 -14.37 25.86
CA PRO A 235 -10.30 -14.39 26.88
C PRO A 235 -10.30 -13.08 27.68
N TYR A 236 -11.48 -12.50 27.85
CA TYR A 236 -11.70 -11.36 28.75
C TYR A 236 -12.10 -11.88 30.13
N LYS A 237 -11.29 -11.60 31.16
CA LYS A 237 -11.55 -12.04 32.54
C LYS A 237 -12.06 -10.89 33.40
N ARG A 238 -13.05 -11.17 34.24
CA ARG A 238 -13.52 -10.26 35.30
C ARG A 238 -13.35 -10.96 36.64
N GLY A 239 -12.27 -10.62 37.35
CA GLY A 239 -11.79 -11.43 38.48
C GLY A 239 -11.25 -12.77 37.99
N ASP A 240 -11.65 -13.86 38.64
CA ASP A 240 -11.17 -15.21 38.32
C ASP A 240 -12.01 -15.95 37.27
N GLN A 241 -13.06 -15.31 36.75
CA GLN A 241 -13.95 -15.89 35.75
C GLN A 241 -13.75 -15.23 34.38
N VAL A 242 -13.71 -16.06 33.34
CA VAL A 242 -13.79 -15.60 31.94
C VAL A 242 -15.17 -14.98 31.74
N ALA A 243 -15.24 -13.67 31.56
CA ALA A 243 -16.47 -12.92 31.34
C ALA A 243 -16.86 -12.84 29.85
N GLY A 244 -15.92 -13.12 28.95
CA GLY A 244 -16.14 -13.11 27.50
C GLY A 244 -14.83 -13.18 26.71
N ALA A 245 -14.75 -12.47 25.59
CA ALA A 245 -13.56 -12.43 24.74
C ALA A 245 -13.28 -11.04 24.17
N VAL A 246 -11.99 -10.75 23.95
CA VAL A 246 -11.49 -9.61 23.17
C VAL A 246 -11.08 -10.14 21.79
N ILE A 247 -11.60 -9.51 20.75
CA ILE A 247 -11.34 -9.81 19.35
C ILE A 247 -10.62 -8.60 18.77
N ALA A 248 -9.37 -8.78 18.40
CA ALA A 248 -8.54 -7.75 17.80
C ALA A 248 -8.24 -8.12 16.36
N ASN A 249 -8.49 -7.19 15.44
CA ASN A 249 -8.40 -7.42 14.01
C ASN A 249 -7.46 -6.42 13.35
N ARG A 250 -6.70 -6.89 12.37
CA ARG A 250 -5.79 -6.08 11.57
C ARG A 250 -5.94 -6.40 10.09
N ASP A 251 -6.21 -5.38 9.28
CA ASP A 251 -6.24 -5.49 7.83
C ASP A 251 -4.80 -5.59 7.30
N VAL A 252 -4.48 -6.72 6.67
CA VAL A 252 -3.17 -7.00 6.09
C VAL A 252 -3.23 -7.14 4.57
N THR A 253 -4.31 -6.64 3.95
CA THR A 253 -4.54 -6.78 2.50
C THR A 253 -3.41 -6.16 1.68
N ASP A 254 -3.01 -4.93 2.00
CA ASP A 254 -1.94 -4.23 1.29
C ASP A 254 -0.62 -4.99 1.44
N VAL A 255 -0.29 -5.45 2.64
CA VAL A 255 0.92 -6.23 2.94
C VAL A 255 0.92 -7.53 2.14
N LYS A 256 -0.19 -8.27 2.12
CA LYS A 256 -0.33 -9.52 1.38
C LYS A 256 -0.25 -9.33 -0.12
N SER A 257 -0.84 -8.26 -0.65
CA SER A 257 -0.77 -7.94 -2.07
C SER A 257 0.67 -7.62 -2.50
N LEU A 258 1.41 -6.87 -1.68
CA LEU A 258 2.82 -6.55 -1.89
C LEU A 258 3.71 -7.78 -1.76
N GLU A 259 3.49 -8.63 -0.74
CA GLU A 259 4.20 -9.91 -0.62
C GLU A 259 4.00 -10.77 -1.86
N HIS A 260 2.77 -10.88 -2.35
CA HIS A 260 2.47 -11.67 -3.54
C HIS A 260 3.14 -11.07 -4.80
N GLN A 261 3.08 -9.76 -4.97
CA GLN A 261 3.78 -9.05 -6.06
C GLN A 261 5.29 -9.25 -5.97
N LEU A 262 5.88 -9.19 -4.77
CA LEU A 262 7.31 -9.41 -4.54
C LEU A 262 7.70 -10.84 -4.90
N ILE A 263 6.96 -11.85 -4.42
CA ILE A 263 7.20 -13.26 -4.75
C ILE A 263 7.09 -13.49 -6.26
N GLN A 264 6.09 -12.88 -6.92
CA GLN A 264 5.96 -12.96 -8.38
C GLN A 264 7.15 -12.29 -9.09
N SER A 265 7.58 -11.13 -8.63
CA SER A 265 8.74 -10.40 -9.15
C SER A 265 10.04 -11.20 -9.00
N GLU A 266 10.26 -11.81 -7.83
CA GLU A 266 11.42 -12.68 -7.57
C GLU A 266 11.42 -13.91 -8.48
N LYS A 267 10.27 -14.59 -8.61
CA LYS A 267 10.11 -15.71 -9.55
C LYS A 267 10.41 -15.30 -10.98
N LEU A 268 9.95 -14.12 -11.38
CA LEU A 268 10.20 -13.55 -12.71
C LEU A 268 11.67 -13.21 -12.94
N ALA A 269 12.33 -12.63 -11.94
CA ALA A 269 13.76 -12.30 -11.99
C ALA A 269 14.61 -13.58 -12.10
N MET A 270 14.31 -14.60 -11.31
CA MET A 270 14.97 -15.91 -11.37
C MET A 270 14.74 -16.58 -12.73
N ALA A 271 13.50 -16.59 -13.23
CA ALA A 271 13.19 -17.14 -14.54
C ALA A 271 13.92 -16.39 -15.66
N GLY A 272 14.04 -15.05 -15.56
CA GLY A 272 14.78 -14.25 -16.52
C GLY A 272 16.28 -14.49 -16.49
N GLN A 273 16.88 -14.59 -15.30
CA GLN A 273 18.31 -14.91 -15.15
C GLN A 273 18.62 -16.31 -15.72
N MET A 274 17.81 -17.31 -15.37
CA MET A 274 17.95 -18.66 -15.90
C MET A 274 17.75 -18.70 -17.43
N ALA A 275 16.78 -17.95 -17.96
CA ALA A 275 16.55 -17.87 -19.40
C ALA A 275 17.72 -17.20 -20.15
N ALA A 276 18.37 -16.20 -19.54
CA ALA A 276 19.56 -15.57 -20.09
C ALA A 276 20.77 -16.51 -20.08
N ASP A 277 21.03 -17.18 -18.97
CA ASP A 277 22.16 -18.11 -18.83
C ASP A 277 22.00 -19.31 -19.77
N ILE A 278 20.81 -19.93 -19.79
CA ILE A 278 20.48 -21.03 -20.71
C ILE A 278 20.51 -20.54 -22.16
N GLY A 279 20.00 -19.34 -22.44
CA GLY A 279 20.04 -18.74 -23.76
C GLY A 279 21.48 -18.57 -24.27
N HIS A 280 22.38 -18.10 -23.40
CA HIS A 280 23.77 -17.84 -23.76
C HIS A 280 24.49 -19.14 -24.13
N GLU A 281 24.30 -20.20 -23.35
CA GLU A 281 24.88 -21.51 -23.64
C GLU A 281 24.27 -22.16 -24.88
N LEU A 282 22.96 -22.07 -25.08
CA LEU A 282 22.30 -22.59 -26.28
C LEU A 282 22.76 -21.85 -27.54
N ASN A 283 22.87 -20.52 -27.51
CA ASN A 283 23.38 -19.75 -28.64
C ASN A 283 24.81 -20.14 -29.00
N ASN A 284 25.63 -20.46 -28.00
CA ASN A 284 26.98 -20.94 -28.23
C ASN A 284 26.98 -22.31 -28.95
N TYR A 285 26.16 -23.28 -28.53
CA TYR A 285 26.07 -24.58 -29.20
C TYR A 285 25.48 -24.48 -30.61
N LEU A 286 24.46 -23.63 -30.80
CA LEU A 286 23.82 -23.40 -32.09
C LEU A 286 24.76 -22.74 -33.08
N SER A 287 25.55 -21.76 -32.65
CA SER A 287 26.56 -21.12 -33.49
C SER A 287 27.59 -22.13 -34.01
N ILE A 288 28.04 -23.07 -33.17
CA ILE A 288 28.97 -24.14 -33.56
C ILE A 288 28.32 -25.08 -34.59
N ILE A 289 27.07 -25.50 -34.35
CA ILE A 289 26.33 -26.37 -35.28
C ILE A 289 26.09 -25.67 -36.62
N SER A 290 25.72 -24.38 -36.59
CA SER A 290 25.52 -23.54 -37.78
C SER A 290 26.81 -23.44 -38.60
N GLY A 291 27.93 -23.13 -37.95
CA GLY A 291 29.24 -23.01 -38.61
C GLY A 291 29.70 -24.30 -39.27
N HIS A 292 29.54 -25.45 -38.61
CA HIS A 292 29.84 -26.75 -39.23
C HIS A 292 28.89 -27.09 -40.38
N ALA A 293 27.62 -26.73 -40.27
CA ALA A 293 26.65 -26.92 -41.35
C ALA A 293 26.96 -26.04 -42.58
N GLU A 294 27.44 -24.81 -42.37
CA GLU A 294 27.94 -23.93 -43.45
C GLU A 294 29.18 -24.50 -44.14
N ILE A 295 30.17 -24.96 -43.37
CA ILE A 295 31.39 -25.60 -43.92
C ILE A 295 31.03 -26.83 -44.76
N LEU A 296 30.14 -27.69 -44.25
CA LEU A 296 29.72 -28.91 -44.96
C LEU A 296 28.88 -28.58 -46.21
N SER A 297 28.03 -27.55 -46.17
CA SER A 297 27.27 -27.09 -47.36
C SER A 297 28.16 -26.54 -48.47
N ALA A 298 29.29 -25.94 -48.10
CA ALA A 298 30.26 -25.38 -49.04
C ALA A 298 31.19 -26.45 -49.65
N HIS A 299 31.17 -27.69 -49.15
CA HIS A 299 32.05 -28.75 -49.65
C HIS A 299 31.55 -29.32 -51.00
N PRO A 300 32.39 -29.38 -52.05
CA PRO A 300 32.00 -29.80 -53.39
C PRO A 300 31.34 -31.19 -53.45
N ASP A 301 31.87 -32.14 -52.67
CA ASP A 301 31.38 -33.52 -52.61
C ASP A 301 29.97 -33.62 -51.99
N ILE A 302 29.58 -32.68 -51.12
CA ILE A 302 28.24 -32.65 -50.53
C ILE A 302 27.23 -32.01 -51.47
N GLN A 303 27.64 -31.02 -52.25
CA GLN A 303 26.81 -30.44 -53.31
C GLN A 303 26.48 -31.44 -54.42
N ALA A 304 27.34 -32.46 -54.62
CA ALA A 304 27.10 -33.56 -55.54
C ALA A 304 25.93 -34.48 -55.11
N PHE A 305 25.45 -34.40 -53.85
CA PHE A 305 24.32 -35.19 -53.35
C PHE A 305 23.14 -34.28 -52.93
N PRO A 306 22.13 -34.09 -53.80
CA PRO A 306 21.02 -33.15 -53.60
C PRO A 306 20.23 -33.35 -52.29
N ARG A 307 20.11 -34.59 -51.81
CA ARG A 307 19.45 -34.90 -50.53
C ARG A 307 20.25 -34.40 -49.33
N VAL A 308 21.58 -34.53 -49.36
CA VAL A 308 22.47 -34.12 -48.26
C VAL A 308 22.56 -32.59 -48.19
N ALA A 309 22.66 -31.92 -49.35
CA ALA A 309 22.59 -30.47 -49.45
C ALA A 309 21.27 -29.92 -48.87
N LYS A 310 20.13 -30.51 -49.23
CA LYS A 310 18.81 -30.12 -48.71
C LYS A 310 18.67 -30.35 -47.19
N SER A 311 19.17 -31.47 -46.68
CA SER A 311 19.23 -31.72 -45.24
C SER A 311 20.08 -30.68 -44.51
N MET A 312 21.19 -30.23 -45.09
CA MET A 312 22.06 -29.23 -44.48
C MET A 312 21.40 -27.84 -44.45
N THR A 313 20.73 -27.43 -45.53
CA THR A 313 19.92 -26.19 -45.54
C THR A 313 18.82 -26.24 -44.48
N THR A 314 18.19 -27.40 -44.30
CA THR A 314 17.14 -27.60 -43.27
C THR A 314 17.71 -27.48 -41.86
N ILE A 315 18.89 -28.04 -41.59
CA ILE A 315 19.58 -27.93 -40.29
C ILE A 315 19.89 -26.46 -40.00
N GLN A 316 20.45 -25.72 -40.95
CA GLN A 316 20.73 -24.29 -40.78
C GLN A 316 19.47 -23.47 -40.52
N GLU A 317 18.36 -23.77 -41.19
CA GLU A 317 17.07 -23.13 -40.91
C GLU A 317 16.55 -23.42 -39.50
N GLN A 318 16.69 -24.67 -39.02
CA GLN A 318 16.30 -25.01 -37.65
C GLN A 318 17.20 -24.33 -36.61
N VAL A 319 18.51 -24.29 -36.84
CA VAL A 319 19.47 -23.61 -35.96
C VAL A 319 19.13 -22.12 -35.84
N ARG A 320 18.93 -21.42 -36.98
CA ARG A 320 18.47 -20.02 -37.00
C ARG A 320 17.10 -19.80 -36.35
N ARG A 321 16.25 -20.83 -36.30
CA ARG A 321 14.95 -20.77 -35.63
C ARG A 321 15.11 -20.91 -34.12
N ILE A 322 16.03 -21.75 -33.66
CA ILE A 322 16.34 -21.92 -32.24
C ILE A 322 17.11 -20.69 -31.73
N GLU A 323 18.05 -20.11 -32.48
CA GLU A 323 18.76 -18.87 -32.11
C GLU A 323 17.81 -17.68 -31.90
N ARG A 324 16.75 -17.59 -32.71
CA ARG A 324 15.70 -16.58 -32.51
C ARG A 324 14.85 -16.86 -31.28
N PHE A 325 14.61 -18.12 -30.97
CA PHE A 325 13.87 -18.55 -29.79
C PHE A 325 14.66 -18.26 -28.50
N THR A 326 15.95 -18.57 -28.47
CA THR A 326 16.86 -18.28 -27.36
C THR A 326 17.10 -16.78 -27.17
N ALA A 327 17.22 -16.00 -28.26
CA ALA A 327 17.25 -14.54 -28.16
C ALA A 327 15.96 -13.98 -27.52
N SER A 328 14.79 -14.52 -27.88
CA SER A 328 13.52 -14.14 -27.26
C SER A 328 13.40 -14.55 -25.79
N LEU A 329 14.17 -15.56 -25.34
CA LEU A 329 14.29 -15.95 -23.93
C LEU A 329 15.29 -15.06 -23.17
N MET A 330 16.34 -14.54 -23.81
CA MET A 330 17.28 -13.60 -23.18
C MET A 330 16.65 -12.23 -22.90
N ASP A 331 15.71 -11.78 -23.72
CA ASP A 331 15.00 -10.50 -23.51
C ASP A 331 14.18 -10.47 -22.21
N PHE A 332 14.02 -11.60 -21.53
CA PHE A 332 13.42 -11.70 -20.19
C PHE A 332 14.33 -11.15 -19.07
N SER A 333 15.63 -10.92 -19.31
CA SER A 333 16.60 -10.48 -18.29
C SER A 333 17.11 -9.04 -18.44
N ALA A 334 16.83 -8.36 -19.54
CA ALA A 334 17.56 -7.14 -19.90
C ALA A 334 17.23 -5.95 -18.97
N GLN A 335 18.06 -5.77 -17.94
CA GLN A 335 18.15 -4.58 -17.08
C GLN A 335 18.78 -3.35 -17.77
N ASN A 336 19.14 -3.43 -19.06
CA ASN A 336 19.75 -2.33 -19.82
C ASN A 336 18.81 -1.78 -20.91
N THR A 337 17.66 -1.23 -20.51
CA THR A 337 16.77 -0.49 -21.41
C THR A 337 17.43 0.85 -21.79
N LYS A 338 17.75 1.06 -23.08
CA LYS A 338 18.30 2.34 -23.57
C LYS A 338 17.16 3.23 -24.05
N LYS A 339 16.52 3.92 -23.10
CA LYS A 339 15.43 4.86 -23.41
C LYS A 339 15.97 6.08 -24.16
N GLN A 340 15.27 6.45 -25.22
CA GLN A 340 15.55 7.64 -26.01
C GLN A 340 14.24 8.25 -26.53
N PRO A 341 14.19 9.57 -26.78
CA PRO A 341 12.99 10.22 -27.28
C PRO A 341 12.64 9.67 -28.67
N THR A 342 11.51 8.98 -28.77
CA THR A 342 11.09 8.28 -29.99
C THR A 342 9.67 8.68 -30.39
N ASN A 343 9.47 9.01 -31.66
CA ASN A 343 8.15 9.17 -32.25
C ASN A 343 7.57 7.79 -32.60
N LEU A 344 6.57 7.36 -31.81
CA LEU A 344 5.91 6.06 -31.99
C LEU A 344 5.18 5.93 -33.34
N GLY A 345 4.66 7.02 -33.90
CA GLY A 345 4.02 7.01 -35.21
C GLY A 345 5.01 6.62 -36.31
N ASP A 346 6.17 7.26 -36.34
CA ASP A 346 7.24 6.96 -37.31
C ASP A 346 7.79 5.55 -37.13
N LEU A 347 7.95 5.11 -35.88
CA LEU A 347 8.40 3.75 -35.55
C LEU A 347 7.46 2.70 -36.15
N ILE A 348 6.16 2.86 -35.96
CA ILE A 348 5.12 1.95 -36.46
C ILE A 348 5.13 1.91 -37.99
N VAL A 349 5.18 3.07 -38.65
CA VAL A 349 5.19 3.16 -40.12
C VAL A 349 6.40 2.44 -40.70
N LYS A 350 7.60 2.69 -40.16
CA LYS A 350 8.84 2.03 -40.59
C LYS A 350 8.78 0.51 -40.37
N LEU A 351 8.26 0.08 -39.23
CA LEU A 351 8.17 -1.33 -38.88
C LEU A 351 7.21 -2.07 -39.82
N VAL A 352 6.02 -1.52 -40.06
CA VAL A 352 5.02 -2.15 -40.94
C VAL A 352 5.51 -2.22 -42.38
N TYR A 353 6.16 -1.15 -42.87
CA TYR A 353 6.78 -1.14 -44.19
C TYR A 353 7.81 -2.29 -44.36
N PHE A 354 8.58 -2.59 -43.32
CA PHE A 354 9.58 -3.65 -43.34
C PHE A 354 8.99 -5.07 -43.28
N ILE A 355 7.92 -5.30 -42.51
CA ILE A 355 7.37 -6.64 -42.31
C ILE A 355 6.34 -7.04 -43.37
N GLN A 356 5.59 -6.09 -43.94
CA GLN A 356 4.51 -6.37 -44.88
C GLN A 356 4.93 -7.27 -46.07
N PRO A 357 6.16 -7.17 -46.63
CA PRO A 357 6.60 -8.04 -47.73
C PRO A 357 6.86 -9.51 -47.35
N GLN A 358 6.98 -9.84 -46.05
CA GLN A 358 7.34 -11.19 -45.62
C GLN A 358 6.20 -12.19 -45.86
N HIS A 359 6.53 -13.43 -46.23
CA HIS A 359 5.55 -14.48 -46.53
C HIS A 359 4.47 -14.68 -45.45
N ARG A 360 4.85 -14.52 -44.18
CA ARG A 360 3.95 -14.66 -43.02
C ARG A 360 2.79 -13.66 -43.03
N TYR A 361 2.98 -12.46 -43.59
CA TYR A 361 2.01 -11.37 -43.56
C TYR A 361 1.34 -11.14 -44.92
N ARG A 362 1.58 -12.01 -45.91
CA ARG A 362 1.13 -11.83 -47.30
C ARG A 362 -0.39 -11.66 -47.45
N ASN A 363 -1.16 -12.24 -46.53
CA ASN A 363 -2.63 -12.19 -46.53
C ASN A 363 -3.19 -11.15 -45.55
N VAL A 364 -2.34 -10.32 -44.93
CA VAL A 364 -2.73 -9.32 -43.93
C VAL A 364 -2.68 -7.93 -44.54
N LYS A 365 -3.81 -7.23 -44.55
CA LYS A 365 -3.90 -5.82 -44.91
C LYS A 365 -3.63 -4.96 -43.68
N PHE A 366 -2.47 -4.29 -43.65
CA PHE A 366 -2.17 -3.30 -42.61
C PHE A 366 -2.82 -1.95 -42.92
N VAL A 367 -3.55 -1.40 -41.96
CA VAL A 367 -4.18 -0.08 -42.01
C VAL A 367 -3.55 0.78 -40.93
N LEU A 368 -2.84 1.85 -41.32
CA LEU A 368 -2.17 2.74 -40.38
C LEU A 368 -2.91 4.07 -40.28
N CYS A 369 -3.24 4.47 -39.05
CA CYS A 369 -3.85 5.76 -38.75
C CYS A 369 -2.99 6.50 -37.70
N PRO A 370 -1.78 6.97 -38.08
CA PRO A 370 -0.95 7.74 -37.18
C PRO A 370 -1.57 9.13 -36.93
N LYS A 371 -1.57 9.57 -35.66
CA LYS A 371 -1.97 10.92 -35.29
C LYS A 371 -0.90 11.93 -35.72
N GLU A 372 -1.35 13.01 -36.37
CA GLU A 372 -0.49 14.16 -36.67
C GLU A 372 0.02 14.82 -35.38
N HIS A 373 1.30 15.21 -35.39
CA HIS A 373 1.99 15.86 -34.27
C HIS A 373 1.95 15.07 -32.95
N LEU A 374 2.18 13.76 -33.03
CA LEU A 374 2.37 12.91 -31.85
C LEU A 374 3.68 13.29 -31.13
N PRO A 375 3.67 13.56 -29.80
CA PRO A 375 4.89 13.85 -29.06
C PRO A 375 5.79 12.61 -28.97
N CYS A 376 7.10 12.85 -28.82
CA CYS A 376 8.05 11.78 -28.52
C CYS A 376 7.82 11.23 -27.11
N VAL A 377 8.15 9.96 -26.92
CA VAL A 377 8.16 9.28 -25.62
C VAL A 377 9.54 8.69 -25.35
N GLU A 378 9.97 8.67 -24.10
CA GLU A 378 11.25 8.07 -23.68
C GLU A 378 11.15 6.55 -23.64
N ILE A 379 11.54 5.90 -24.73
CA ILE A 379 11.45 4.44 -24.88
C ILE A 379 12.68 3.84 -25.52
N ASP A 380 12.91 2.56 -25.24
CA ASP A 380 13.81 1.73 -26.02
C ASP A 380 13.05 1.24 -27.27
N SER A 381 13.43 1.80 -28.42
CA SER A 381 12.76 1.53 -29.68
C SER A 381 12.85 0.06 -30.11
N GLY A 382 13.92 -0.66 -29.74
CA GLY A 382 14.08 -2.08 -30.04
C GLY A 382 13.09 -2.93 -29.25
N GLN A 383 12.96 -2.67 -27.94
CA GLN A 383 12.00 -3.37 -27.09
C GLN A 383 10.55 -3.08 -27.51
N VAL A 384 10.20 -1.83 -27.83
CA VAL A 384 8.85 -1.50 -28.28
C VAL A 384 8.54 -2.08 -29.68
N GLN A 385 9.53 -2.14 -30.58
CA GLN A 385 9.38 -2.87 -31.85
C GLN A 385 9.06 -4.34 -31.62
N GLN A 386 9.73 -4.99 -30.65
CA GLN A 386 9.45 -6.39 -30.31
C GLN A 386 8.01 -6.59 -29.83
N VAL A 387 7.47 -5.67 -29.03
CA VAL A 387 6.05 -5.69 -28.63
C VAL A 387 5.15 -5.65 -29.86
N LEU A 388 5.36 -4.66 -30.74
CA LEU A 388 4.55 -4.50 -31.95
C LEU A 388 4.64 -5.72 -32.87
N LEU A 389 5.85 -6.27 -33.06
CA LEU A 389 6.06 -7.49 -33.85
C LEU A 389 5.31 -8.69 -33.27
N ASN A 390 5.33 -8.87 -31.96
CA ASN A 390 4.58 -9.95 -31.31
C ASN A 390 3.06 -9.80 -31.52
N LEU A 391 2.52 -8.58 -31.43
CA LEU A 391 1.11 -8.32 -31.67
C LEU A 391 0.73 -8.59 -33.14
N TYR A 392 1.51 -8.10 -34.09
CA TYR A 392 1.28 -8.36 -35.52
C TYR A 392 1.41 -9.85 -35.88
N ALA A 393 2.41 -10.52 -35.33
CA ALA A 393 2.62 -11.95 -35.49
C ALA A 393 1.46 -12.77 -34.93
N ASN A 394 0.90 -12.36 -33.79
CA ASN A 394 -0.26 -13.00 -33.17
C ASN A 394 -1.53 -12.81 -34.00
N ALA A 395 -1.79 -11.61 -34.51
CA ALA A 395 -2.92 -11.34 -35.39
C ALA A 395 -2.85 -12.18 -36.69
N ALA A 396 -1.69 -12.20 -37.34
CA ALA A 396 -1.48 -12.99 -38.56
C ALA A 396 -1.66 -14.51 -38.32
N ASP A 397 -1.11 -15.04 -37.22
CA ASP A 397 -1.26 -16.46 -36.87
C ASP A 397 -2.70 -16.83 -36.51
N ALA A 398 -3.46 -15.89 -35.96
CA ALA A 398 -4.87 -16.09 -35.67
C ALA A 398 -5.75 -16.09 -36.94
N GLY A 399 -5.16 -15.80 -38.11
CA GLY A 399 -5.86 -15.76 -39.39
C GLY A 399 -6.56 -14.43 -39.67
N ALA A 400 -6.18 -13.34 -39.00
CA ALA A 400 -6.69 -12.02 -39.34
C ALA A 400 -6.26 -11.63 -40.76
N ASP A 401 -7.19 -11.11 -41.55
CA ASP A 401 -6.90 -10.58 -42.90
C ASP A 401 -6.65 -9.06 -42.88
N ARG A 402 -6.92 -8.40 -41.74
CA ARG A 402 -6.73 -6.96 -41.55
C ARG A 402 -6.24 -6.67 -40.13
N VAL A 403 -5.21 -5.83 -40.05
CA VAL A 403 -4.70 -5.28 -38.80
C VAL A 403 -4.64 -3.77 -38.91
N THR A 404 -5.32 -3.09 -38.00
CA THR A 404 -5.39 -1.63 -37.92
C THR A 404 -4.54 -1.13 -36.75
N THR A 405 -3.57 -0.27 -37.01
CA THR A 405 -2.79 0.40 -35.97
C THR A 405 -3.11 1.89 -35.94
N MET A 406 -3.59 2.37 -34.78
CA MET A 406 -3.94 3.77 -34.55
C MET A 406 -3.05 4.36 -33.46
N THR A 407 -2.65 5.61 -33.58
CA THR A 407 -2.01 6.34 -32.48
C THR A 407 -2.88 7.51 -32.03
N ALA A 408 -2.80 7.87 -30.74
CA ALA A 408 -3.52 8.99 -30.17
C ALA A 408 -2.69 9.66 -29.07
N HIS A 409 -2.86 10.97 -28.89
CA HIS A 409 -2.27 11.72 -27.80
C HIS A 409 -3.36 12.16 -26.83
N ARG A 410 -3.37 11.61 -25.61
CA ARG A 410 -4.25 12.02 -24.51
C ARG A 410 -3.57 13.13 -23.71
N ARG A 411 -3.65 14.36 -24.23
CA ARG A 411 -2.99 15.55 -23.64
C ARG A 411 -3.31 15.76 -22.17
N ALA A 412 -4.58 15.61 -21.77
CA ALA A 412 -5.01 15.82 -20.38
C ALA A 412 -4.39 14.82 -19.39
N GLU A 413 -3.97 13.64 -19.87
CA GLU A 413 -3.37 12.59 -19.06
C GLU A 413 -1.84 12.52 -19.20
N GLY A 414 -1.23 13.29 -20.11
CA GLY A 414 0.19 13.19 -20.43
C GLY A 414 0.57 11.81 -20.98
N LYS A 415 -0.21 11.27 -21.93
CA LYS A 415 -0.02 9.90 -22.45
C LYS A 415 -0.12 9.81 -23.97
N VAL A 416 0.72 8.98 -24.55
CA VAL A 416 0.59 8.50 -25.93
C VAL A 416 0.01 7.09 -25.92
N VAL A 417 -0.99 6.87 -26.78
CA VAL A 417 -1.70 5.59 -26.90
C VAL A 417 -1.47 5.01 -28.28
N VAL A 418 -1.12 3.74 -28.35
CA VAL A 418 -1.03 2.94 -29.58
C VAL A 418 -2.05 1.82 -29.49
N THR A 419 -2.97 1.76 -30.45
CA THR A 419 -3.99 0.71 -30.52
C THR A 419 -3.69 -0.18 -31.71
N VAL A 420 -3.59 -1.50 -31.49
CA VAL A 420 -3.45 -2.52 -32.52
C VAL A 420 -4.70 -3.40 -32.49
N ALA A 421 -5.52 -3.32 -33.54
CA ALA A 421 -6.78 -4.03 -33.67
C ALA A 421 -6.73 -5.01 -34.84
N ASP A 422 -7.00 -6.29 -34.60
CA ASP A 422 -7.18 -7.31 -35.62
C ASP A 422 -8.64 -7.71 -35.79
N ASN A 423 -8.96 -8.31 -36.94
CA ASN A 423 -10.28 -8.89 -37.20
C ASN A 423 -10.26 -10.43 -37.22
N GLY A 424 -9.38 -11.03 -36.41
CA GLY A 424 -9.31 -12.48 -36.25
C GLY A 424 -10.51 -13.06 -35.50
N PRO A 425 -10.45 -14.34 -35.10
CA PRO A 425 -11.54 -15.04 -34.42
C PRO A 425 -11.80 -14.57 -32.98
N GLY A 426 -10.97 -13.67 -32.44
CA GLY A 426 -11.03 -13.26 -31.03
C GLY A 426 -10.69 -14.39 -30.06
N MET A 427 -10.93 -14.16 -28.77
CA MET A 427 -10.58 -15.09 -27.70
C MET A 427 -11.80 -15.45 -26.84
N PRO A 428 -11.99 -16.73 -26.48
CA PRO A 428 -13.02 -17.12 -25.53
C PRO A 428 -12.65 -16.66 -24.09
N PRO A 429 -13.63 -16.44 -23.19
CA PRO A 429 -13.41 -15.88 -21.85
C PRO A 429 -12.35 -16.61 -21.02
N GLY A 430 -12.31 -17.95 -21.09
CA GLY A 430 -11.33 -18.76 -20.37
C GLY A 430 -9.89 -18.63 -20.88
N VAL A 431 -9.71 -18.26 -22.16
CA VAL A 431 -8.38 -17.96 -22.74
C VAL A 431 -8.01 -16.53 -22.40
N PHE A 432 -8.95 -15.58 -22.54
CA PHE A 432 -8.76 -14.15 -22.25
C PHE A 432 -8.18 -13.90 -20.85
N ALA A 433 -8.71 -14.59 -19.83
CA ALA A 433 -8.25 -14.44 -18.45
C ALA A 433 -6.77 -14.85 -18.23
N LYS A 434 -6.19 -15.64 -19.13
CA LYS A 434 -4.87 -16.28 -18.96
C LYS A 434 -3.82 -15.81 -19.95
N ILE A 435 -4.14 -14.88 -20.85
CA ILE A 435 -3.26 -14.57 -21.99
C ILE A 435 -1.91 -13.95 -21.58
N PHE A 436 -1.84 -13.35 -20.40
CA PHE A 436 -0.62 -12.79 -19.83
C PHE A 436 0.08 -13.74 -18.85
N GLU A 437 -0.50 -14.92 -18.58
CA GLU A 437 0.16 -15.96 -17.80
C GLU A 437 1.36 -16.52 -18.57
N ILE A 438 2.47 -16.69 -17.88
CA ILE A 438 3.73 -17.18 -18.45
C ILE A 438 3.54 -18.63 -18.93
N GLY A 439 3.94 -18.90 -20.17
CA GLY A 439 3.87 -20.24 -20.76
C GLY A 439 2.47 -20.62 -21.25
N PHE A 440 1.47 -19.75 -21.07
CA PHE A 440 0.13 -20.00 -21.58
C PHE A 440 0.10 -19.82 -23.10
N THR A 441 -0.32 -20.86 -23.82
CA THR A 441 -0.48 -20.81 -25.27
C THR A 441 -1.55 -21.78 -25.75
N THR A 442 -2.33 -21.35 -26.74
CA THR A 442 -3.31 -22.18 -27.44
C THR A 442 -2.75 -22.80 -28.72
N LYS A 443 -1.50 -22.48 -29.09
CA LYS A 443 -0.85 -22.90 -30.33
C LYS A 443 0.01 -24.15 -30.08
N ARG A 444 -0.08 -25.16 -30.94
CA ARG A 444 0.72 -26.41 -30.86
C ARG A 444 2.25 -26.19 -30.86
N THR A 445 2.72 -25.10 -31.45
CA THR A 445 4.15 -24.73 -31.51
C THR A 445 4.43 -23.38 -30.83
N GLY A 446 3.48 -22.84 -30.06
CA GLY A 446 3.66 -21.60 -29.33
C GLY A 446 4.34 -21.87 -28.00
N HIS A 447 5.25 -20.99 -27.58
CA HIS A 447 5.96 -21.15 -26.30
C HIS A 447 5.27 -20.41 -25.15
N GLY A 448 4.25 -19.59 -25.43
CA GLY A 448 3.44 -18.91 -24.40
C GLY A 448 4.13 -17.78 -23.65
N PHE A 449 5.31 -17.33 -24.11
CA PHE A 449 6.05 -16.23 -23.50
C PHE A 449 5.76 -14.85 -24.13
N GLY A 450 5.18 -14.81 -25.33
CA GLY A 450 5.12 -13.59 -26.14
C GLY A 450 4.38 -12.42 -25.47
N LEU A 451 3.15 -12.66 -24.98
CA LEU A 451 2.33 -11.59 -24.37
C LEU A 451 2.80 -11.21 -22.96
N SER A 452 3.33 -12.16 -22.18
CA SER A 452 3.95 -11.85 -20.89
C SER A 452 5.20 -10.96 -21.04
N ILE A 453 6.00 -11.17 -22.10
CA ILE A 453 7.13 -10.29 -22.45
C ILE A 453 6.61 -8.90 -22.86
N CYS A 454 5.55 -8.84 -23.68
CA CYS A 454 4.95 -7.57 -24.07
C CYS A 454 4.52 -6.73 -22.85
N LYS A 455 3.84 -7.35 -21.89
CA LYS A 455 3.42 -6.69 -20.65
C LYS A 455 4.62 -6.13 -19.89
N ARG A 456 5.65 -6.93 -19.67
CA ARG A 456 6.86 -6.51 -18.95
C ARG A 456 7.64 -5.40 -19.66
N ILE A 457 7.77 -5.46 -20.99
CA ILE A 457 8.41 -4.38 -21.75
C ILE A 457 7.64 -3.08 -21.55
N VAL A 458 6.30 -3.11 -21.67
CA VAL A 458 5.48 -1.91 -21.51
C VAL A 458 5.56 -1.36 -20.09
N ASP A 459 5.51 -2.23 -19.07
CA ASP A 459 5.62 -1.86 -17.66
C ASP A 459 7.01 -1.26 -17.34
N ASN A 460 8.10 -1.81 -17.90
CA ASN A 460 9.47 -1.26 -17.76
C ASN A 460 9.60 0.17 -18.36
N HIS A 461 8.70 0.54 -19.27
CA HIS A 461 8.60 1.87 -19.85
C HIS A 461 7.63 2.79 -19.09
N GLY A 462 7.13 2.37 -17.92
CA GLY A 462 6.15 3.11 -17.13
C GLY A 462 4.78 3.17 -17.80
N GLY A 463 4.54 2.29 -18.77
CA GLY A 463 3.32 2.21 -19.54
C GLY A 463 2.34 1.16 -19.03
N ASP A 464 1.24 1.00 -19.76
CA ASP A 464 0.28 -0.09 -19.54
C ASP A 464 -0.18 -0.70 -20.86
N ILE A 465 -0.56 -1.98 -20.84
CA ILE A 465 -1.14 -2.70 -21.97
C ILE A 465 -2.50 -3.26 -21.57
N ALA A 466 -3.54 -2.76 -22.23
CA ALA A 466 -4.89 -3.26 -22.10
C ALA A 466 -5.26 -4.14 -23.30
N VAL A 467 -6.20 -5.06 -23.08
CA VAL A 467 -6.69 -5.98 -24.11
C VAL A 467 -8.21 -6.05 -24.06
N GLN A 468 -8.83 -6.08 -25.23
CA GLN A 468 -10.26 -6.33 -25.42
C GLN A 468 -10.41 -7.37 -26.53
N SER A 469 -11.21 -8.41 -26.31
CA SER A 469 -11.43 -9.46 -27.30
C SER A 469 -12.81 -10.06 -27.13
N GLU A 470 -13.51 -10.26 -28.25
CA GLU A 470 -14.78 -10.98 -28.31
C GLU A 470 -14.70 -12.03 -29.41
N VAL A 471 -15.25 -13.22 -29.14
CA VAL A 471 -15.29 -14.32 -30.11
C VAL A 471 -16.01 -13.84 -31.39
N GLY A 472 -15.35 -13.96 -32.52
CA GLY A 472 -15.84 -13.55 -33.84
C GLY A 472 -15.71 -12.05 -34.16
N ARG A 473 -15.17 -11.23 -33.26
CA ARG A 473 -14.96 -9.78 -33.49
C ARG A 473 -13.51 -9.33 -33.54
N GLY A 474 -12.57 -10.22 -33.25
CA GLY A 474 -11.14 -9.91 -33.23
C GLY A 474 -10.62 -9.49 -31.86
N THR A 475 -9.39 -8.98 -31.85
CA THR A 475 -8.71 -8.54 -30.62
C THR A 475 -8.15 -7.14 -30.78
N ILE A 476 -8.24 -6.35 -29.72
CA ILE A 476 -7.71 -5.00 -29.63
C ILE A 476 -6.72 -4.96 -28.47
N PHE A 477 -5.47 -4.63 -28.78
CA PHE A 477 -4.44 -4.31 -27.79
C PHE A 477 -4.23 -2.80 -27.75
N THR A 478 -4.18 -2.23 -26.55
CA THR A 478 -3.96 -0.80 -26.32
C THR A 478 -2.72 -0.62 -25.46
N LEU A 479 -1.64 -0.13 -26.07
CA LEU A 479 -0.40 0.25 -25.39
C LEU A 479 -0.48 1.73 -24.99
N ILE A 480 -0.11 2.03 -23.76
CA ILE A 480 -0.18 3.37 -23.17
C ILE A 480 1.21 3.70 -22.65
N PHE A 481 1.80 4.80 -23.12
CA PHE A 481 3.11 5.27 -22.66
C PHE A 481 2.98 6.69 -22.09
N PRO A 482 3.66 7.00 -20.98
CA PRO A 482 3.71 8.36 -20.45
C PRO A 482 4.51 9.26 -21.41
N THR A 483 4.05 10.49 -21.58
CA THR A 483 4.86 11.57 -22.17
C THR A 483 5.63 12.24 -21.04
N ASP A 484 6.92 12.47 -21.22
CA ASP A 484 7.65 13.34 -20.32
C ASP A 484 7.06 14.76 -20.38
N ARG A 485 6.95 15.38 -19.21
CA ARG A 485 6.38 16.72 -19.03
C ARG A 485 7.18 17.80 -19.74
#